data_AF-A0A5C7FWP6-F1
#
_entry.id   AF-A0A5C7FWP6-F1
#
_cell.length_a   1.000
_cell.length_b   1.000
_cell.length_c   1.000
_cell.angle_alpha   90.00
_cell.angle_beta   90.00
_cell.angle_gamma   90.00
#
_symmetry.space_group_name_H-M   'P 1'
#
loop_
_entity.id
_entity.type
_entity.pdbx_description
1 polymer ?
#
loop_
_entity_poly.entity_id
_entity_poly.type
_entity_poly.pdbx_seq_one_letter_code
_entity_poly.pdbx_strand_id
1 'polypeptide(L)'
;MLRFSILGLLLFSLSLLSAQREADYIDALALHLGAQKEVAVTSGRVDLETATHAIEVERAPKWKNSIGQALWYGLQRNKQPGIILLVESPAQRKYAIQLGSALDYAGLGNSITVWLWPDDFPGVEPRAAAASEQQQPAAGTGQYWLNLNGNKRHKSSCRWFKNTAKGRLCTADEGVAAGCCR
;
A
#
# COMPACT_ATOMS: atom_id res chain seq x y z
N MET A 1 -10.02 14.68 61.34
CA MET A 1 -8.91 14.99 60.41
C MET A 1 -8.94 13.96 59.30
N LEU A 2 -9.49 14.32 58.13
CA LEU A 2 -9.69 13.42 56.99
C LEU A 2 -8.64 13.77 55.92
N ARG A 3 -7.63 12.91 55.74
CA ARG A 3 -6.62 13.07 54.69
C ARG A 3 -7.07 12.31 53.45
N PHE A 4 -7.67 13.01 52.49
CA PHE A 4 -7.88 12.48 51.14
C PHE A 4 -6.55 12.55 50.39
N SER A 5 -5.90 11.39 50.20
CA SER A 5 -4.82 11.27 49.21
C SER A 5 -5.48 11.01 47.86
N ILE A 6 -5.44 12.02 46.98
CA ILE A 6 -5.85 11.88 45.58
C ILE A 6 -4.72 11.11 44.88
N LEU A 7 -4.93 9.82 44.67
CA LEU A 7 -4.09 9.01 43.80
C LEU A 7 -4.42 9.39 42.36
N GLY A 8 -3.61 10.27 41.78
CA GLY A 8 -3.72 10.67 40.37
C GLY A 8 -3.45 9.48 39.46
N LEU A 9 -4.50 8.94 38.84
CA LEU A 9 -4.41 7.90 37.83
C LEU A 9 -3.85 8.53 36.54
N LEU A 10 -2.54 8.39 36.31
CA LEU A 10 -1.88 8.69 35.05
C LEU A 10 -2.42 7.73 33.98
N LEU A 11 -3.42 8.19 33.22
CA LEU A 11 -3.86 7.54 31.98
C LEU A 11 -2.75 7.71 30.94
N PHE A 12 -1.78 6.80 30.95
CA PHE A 12 -0.84 6.64 29.85
C PHE A 12 -1.65 6.15 28.65
N SER A 13 -1.98 7.05 27.73
CA SER A 13 -2.56 6.68 26.44
C SER A 13 -1.54 5.80 25.72
N LEU A 14 -1.75 4.49 25.73
CA LEU A 14 -1.02 3.56 24.87
C LEU A 14 -1.43 3.89 23.43
N SER A 15 -0.65 4.73 22.77
CA SER A 15 -0.71 4.87 21.32
C SER A 15 -0.31 3.52 20.74
N LEU A 16 -1.29 2.73 20.30
CA LEU A 16 -1.05 1.54 19.52
C LEU A 16 -0.31 1.97 18.24
N LEU A 17 0.99 1.72 18.18
CA LEU A 17 1.77 1.87 16.95
C LEU A 17 1.25 0.82 15.96
N SER A 18 0.34 1.22 15.07
CA SER A 18 -0.04 0.36 13.95
C SER A 18 1.16 0.22 13.02
N ALA A 19 1.44 -1.00 12.57
CA ALA A 19 2.43 -1.21 11.52
C ALA A 19 2.05 -0.39 10.28
N GLN A 20 3.02 0.33 9.72
CA GLN A 20 2.83 1.11 8.50
C GLN A 20 2.56 0.17 7.32
N ARG A 21 1.54 0.47 6.52
CA ARG A 21 1.19 -0.35 5.37
C ARG A 21 2.13 -0.03 4.21
N GLU A 22 2.43 -1.03 3.39
CA GLU A 22 3.23 -0.87 2.17
C GLU A 22 2.65 0.21 1.23
N ALA A 23 1.32 0.26 1.14
CA ALA A 23 0.60 1.30 0.39
C ALA A 23 0.97 2.73 0.80
N ASP A 24 1.24 2.98 2.08
CA ASP A 24 1.59 4.32 2.56
C ASP A 24 3.01 4.74 2.08
N TYR A 25 3.91 3.76 1.91
CA TYR A 25 5.22 3.99 1.28
C TYR A 25 5.07 4.25 -0.21
N ILE A 26 4.28 3.43 -0.91
CA ILE A 26 4.00 3.58 -2.35
C ILE A 26 3.41 4.97 -2.62
N ASP A 27 2.48 5.45 -1.79
CA ASP A 27 1.90 6.78 -1.92
C ASP A 27 2.95 7.90 -1.80
N ALA A 28 3.80 7.84 -0.77
CA ALA A 28 4.84 8.85 -0.54
C ALA A 28 5.91 8.83 -1.65
N LEU A 29 6.35 7.64 -2.06
CA LEU A 29 7.33 7.45 -3.12
C LEU A 29 6.77 7.87 -4.49
N ALA A 30 5.50 7.57 -4.79
CA ALA A 30 4.86 7.99 -6.02
C ALA A 30 4.85 9.51 -6.16
N LEU A 31 4.47 10.21 -5.08
CA LEU A 31 4.47 11.66 -5.05
C LEU A 31 5.87 12.23 -5.26
N HIS A 32 6.87 11.68 -4.57
CA HIS A 32 8.26 12.11 -4.68
C HIS A 32 8.84 11.90 -6.08
N LEU A 33 8.55 10.75 -6.70
CA LEU A 33 9.09 10.36 -8.00
C LEU A 33 8.29 10.89 -9.19
N GLY A 34 7.10 11.47 -8.97
CA GLY A 34 6.14 11.77 -10.03
C GLY A 34 5.68 10.50 -10.77
N ALA A 35 5.61 9.37 -10.06
CA ALA A 35 5.32 8.06 -10.65
C ALA A 35 3.81 7.80 -10.72
N GLN A 36 3.39 7.08 -11.76
CA GLN A 36 2.06 6.49 -11.83
C GLN A 36 2.01 5.26 -10.92
N LYS A 37 1.02 5.19 -10.06
CA LYS A 37 0.81 4.03 -9.21
C LYS A 37 0.00 2.97 -9.93
N GLU A 38 0.21 1.73 -9.48
CA GLU A 38 -0.78 0.68 -9.64
C GLU A 38 -1.12 0.41 -11.13
N VAL A 39 -0.09 0.43 -12.00
CA VAL A 39 -0.24 0.27 -13.45
C VAL A 39 -0.49 -1.19 -13.82
N ALA A 40 -1.66 -1.46 -14.41
CA ALA A 40 -2.07 -2.82 -14.73
C ALA A 40 -1.18 -3.47 -15.82
N VAL A 41 -0.84 -4.74 -15.62
CA VAL A 41 -0.13 -5.58 -16.58
C VAL A 41 -0.77 -6.98 -16.63
N THR A 42 -0.36 -7.83 -17.58
CA THR A 42 -0.79 -9.22 -17.55
C THR A 42 -0.30 -9.89 -16.27
N SER A 43 -1.23 -10.49 -15.54
CA SER A 43 -0.98 -11.23 -14.31
C SER A 43 -0.35 -10.41 -13.18
N GLY A 44 -0.65 -9.12 -13.09
CA GLY A 44 -0.15 -8.30 -11.97
C GLY A 44 -0.34 -6.81 -12.18
N ARG A 45 0.47 -6.06 -11.47
CA ARG A 45 0.42 -4.60 -11.47
C ARG A 45 1.78 -4.07 -11.05
N VAL A 46 2.28 -3.05 -11.75
CA VAL A 46 3.48 -2.32 -11.33
C VAL A 46 3.11 -1.36 -10.21
N ASP A 47 3.82 -1.43 -9.08
CA ASP A 47 3.55 -0.53 -7.95
C ASP A 47 3.76 0.93 -8.35
N LEU A 48 4.90 1.22 -8.97
CA LEU A 48 5.29 2.56 -9.43
C LEU A 48 5.87 2.51 -10.85
N GLU A 49 5.35 3.34 -11.75
CA GLU A 49 5.87 3.52 -13.10
C GLU A 49 6.32 4.96 -13.31
N THR A 50 7.60 5.15 -13.64
CA THR A 50 8.16 6.46 -14.04
C THR A 50 8.32 6.51 -15.56
N ALA A 51 8.89 7.60 -16.08
CA ALA A 51 9.25 7.69 -17.49
C ALA A 51 10.17 6.53 -17.93
N THR A 52 11.09 6.10 -17.06
CA THR A 52 12.17 5.17 -17.41
C THR A 52 12.07 3.80 -16.76
N HIS A 53 11.39 3.68 -15.62
CA HIS A 53 11.37 2.45 -14.83
C HIS A 53 9.96 1.91 -14.57
N ALA A 54 9.86 0.59 -14.50
CA ALA A 54 8.77 -0.12 -13.85
C ALA A 54 9.30 -0.69 -12.53
N ILE A 55 8.76 -0.22 -11.42
CA ILE A 55 9.34 -0.36 -10.09
C ILE A 55 8.41 -1.20 -9.21
N GLU A 56 8.99 -2.22 -8.58
CA GLU A 56 8.40 -2.97 -7.47
C GLU A 56 8.84 -2.33 -6.13
N VAL A 57 7.89 -2.11 -5.22
CA VAL A 57 8.16 -1.64 -3.86
C VAL A 57 7.89 -2.78 -2.88
N GLU A 58 8.93 -3.29 -2.22
CA GLU A 58 8.81 -4.51 -1.42
C GLU A 58 9.46 -4.36 -0.04
N ARG A 59 8.86 -4.97 0.97
CA ARG A 59 9.44 -5.01 2.32
C ARG A 59 10.74 -5.82 2.33
N ALA A 60 11.78 -5.31 2.99
CA ALA A 60 13.11 -5.93 2.98
C ALA A 60 13.16 -7.45 3.21
N PRO A 61 12.43 -8.05 4.17
CA PRO A 61 12.44 -9.52 4.36
C PRO A 61 11.95 -10.34 3.16
N LYS A 62 11.22 -9.73 2.23
CA LYS A 62 10.62 -10.36 1.05
C LYS A 62 11.38 -10.10 -0.25
N TRP A 63 12.60 -9.55 -0.19
CA TRP A 63 13.42 -9.14 -1.34
C TRP A 63 13.53 -10.18 -2.48
N LYS A 64 13.40 -11.48 -2.21
CA LYS A 64 13.44 -12.52 -3.26
C LYS A 64 12.29 -12.38 -4.27
N ASN A 65 11.11 -11.98 -3.80
CA ASN A 65 9.93 -11.82 -4.64
C ASN A 65 10.07 -10.62 -5.58
N SER A 66 10.74 -9.56 -5.13
CA SER A 66 10.86 -8.32 -5.91
C SER A 66 11.71 -8.48 -7.16
N ILE A 67 12.67 -9.43 -7.18
CA ILE A 67 13.46 -9.73 -8.38
C ILE A 67 12.55 -10.19 -9.53
N GLY A 68 11.69 -11.17 -9.26
CA GLY A 68 10.79 -11.72 -10.29
C GLY A 68 9.78 -10.70 -10.77
N GLN A 69 9.20 -9.93 -9.84
CA GLN A 69 8.23 -8.88 -10.16
C GLN A 69 8.86 -7.74 -10.98
N ALA A 70 10.00 -7.20 -10.55
CA ALA A 70 10.68 -6.12 -11.27
C ALA A 70 11.04 -6.53 -12.71
N LEU A 71 11.57 -7.73 -12.92
CA LEU A 71 11.89 -8.25 -14.26
C LEU A 71 10.63 -8.41 -15.12
N TRP A 72 9.58 -9.02 -14.57
CA TRP A 72 8.32 -9.24 -15.27
C TRP A 72 7.64 -7.93 -15.67
N TYR A 73 7.67 -6.94 -14.78
CA TYR A 73 7.09 -5.63 -15.01
C TYR A 73 7.91 -4.80 -16.00
N GLY A 74 9.23 -4.77 -15.86
CA GLY A 74 10.11 -4.11 -16.84
C GLY A 74 9.90 -4.64 -18.26
N LEU A 75 9.81 -5.97 -18.41
CA LEU A 75 9.51 -6.62 -19.68
C LEU A 75 8.17 -6.16 -20.28
N GLN A 76 7.09 -6.22 -19.51
CA GLN A 76 5.75 -5.89 -20.02
C GLN A 76 5.55 -4.40 -20.32
N ARG A 77 6.26 -3.54 -19.60
CA ARG A 77 6.16 -2.09 -19.76
C ARG A 77 7.20 -1.53 -20.72
N ASN A 78 8.11 -2.37 -21.23
CA ASN A 78 9.27 -1.96 -22.02
C ASN A 78 10.06 -0.84 -21.32
N LYS A 79 10.35 -1.04 -20.03
CA LYS A 79 11.03 -0.10 -19.13
C LYS A 79 12.12 -0.82 -18.34
N GLN A 80 13.04 -0.04 -17.77
CA GLN A 80 14.07 -0.62 -16.91
C GLN A 80 13.44 -1.18 -15.62
N PRO A 81 13.76 -2.43 -15.23
CA PRO A 81 13.36 -2.99 -13.94
C PRO A 81 13.91 -2.14 -12.79
N GLY A 82 13.04 -1.85 -11.81
CA GLY A 82 13.42 -1.16 -10.59
C GLY A 82 12.91 -1.88 -9.34
N ILE A 83 13.68 -1.82 -8.26
CA ILE A 83 13.27 -2.27 -6.93
C ILE A 83 13.51 -1.14 -5.94
N ILE A 84 12.48 -0.77 -5.18
CA ILE A 84 12.65 0.01 -3.95
C ILE A 84 12.46 -0.95 -2.77
N LEU A 85 13.53 -1.19 -2.03
CA LEU A 85 13.50 -2.06 -0.86
C LEU A 85 13.25 -1.23 0.41
N LEU A 86 12.17 -1.55 1.13
CA LEU A 86 11.82 -0.84 2.37
C LEU A 86 12.62 -1.40 3.56
N VAL A 87 13.67 -0.68 3.97
CA VAL A 87 14.57 -1.05 5.07
C VAL A 87 14.20 -0.24 6.32
N GLU A 88 13.25 -0.74 7.10
CA GLU A 88 12.64 -0.04 8.25
C GLU A 88 13.52 -0.02 9.52
N SER A 89 14.63 -0.76 9.52
CA SER A 89 15.55 -0.78 10.66
C SER A 89 16.97 -1.18 10.25
N PRO A 90 18.01 -0.81 11.03
CA PRO A 90 19.38 -1.20 10.73
C PRO A 90 19.57 -2.72 10.59
N ALA A 91 18.84 -3.53 11.36
CA ALA A 91 18.90 -4.99 11.31
C ALA A 91 18.42 -5.58 9.96
N GLN A 92 17.61 -4.82 9.20
CA GLN A 92 17.13 -5.24 7.89
C GLN A 92 18.13 -4.97 6.76
N ARG A 93 19.22 -4.21 7.00
CA ARG A 93 20.27 -3.94 5.99
C ARG A 93 20.89 -5.20 5.40
N LYS A 94 20.90 -6.31 6.16
CA LYS A 94 21.32 -7.64 5.66
C LYS A 94 20.56 -8.07 4.40
N TYR A 95 19.30 -7.68 4.25
CA TYR A 95 18.49 -8.05 3.09
C TYR A 95 18.89 -7.28 1.83
N ALA A 96 19.30 -6.02 1.96
CA ALA A 96 19.85 -5.26 0.83
C ALA A 96 21.17 -5.90 0.33
N ILE A 97 22.04 -6.32 1.24
CA ILE A 97 23.27 -7.06 0.91
C ILE A 97 22.95 -8.37 0.19
N GLN A 98 21.99 -9.14 0.72
CA GLN A 98 21.56 -10.40 0.10
C GLN A 98 20.97 -10.20 -1.30
N LEU A 99 20.12 -9.18 -1.48
CA LEU A 99 19.58 -8.80 -2.79
C LEU A 99 20.70 -8.44 -3.77
N GLY A 100 21.59 -7.52 -3.38
CA GLY A 100 22.72 -7.12 -4.21
C GLY A 100 23.61 -8.30 -4.60
N SER A 101 24.03 -9.13 -3.63
CA SER A 101 24.84 -10.33 -3.89
C SER A 101 24.14 -11.32 -4.83
N ALA A 102 22.82 -11.49 -4.71
CA ALA A 102 22.06 -12.37 -5.59
C ALA A 102 21.97 -11.82 -7.03
N LEU A 103 21.79 -10.50 -7.18
CA LEU A 103 21.79 -9.84 -8.49
C LEU A 103 23.17 -9.94 -9.14
N ASP A 104 24.25 -9.68 -8.40
CA ASP A 104 25.62 -9.78 -8.89
C ASP A 104 25.96 -11.20 -9.32
N TYR A 105 25.64 -12.19 -8.48
CA TYR A 105 25.83 -13.61 -8.80
C TYR A 105 25.11 -14.01 -10.10
N ALA A 106 23.92 -13.47 -10.34
CA ALA A 106 23.14 -13.73 -11.54
C ALA A 106 23.54 -12.86 -12.76
N GLY A 107 24.50 -11.93 -12.61
CA GLY A 107 24.86 -10.98 -13.66
C GLY A 107 23.78 -9.92 -13.94
N LEU A 108 22.88 -9.69 -12.99
CA LEU A 108 21.75 -8.75 -13.10
C LEU A 108 22.00 -7.39 -12.44
N GLY A 109 23.17 -7.18 -11.81
CA GLY A 109 23.47 -5.94 -11.07
C GLY A 109 23.36 -4.65 -11.90
N ASN A 110 23.58 -4.72 -13.22
CA ASN A 110 23.40 -3.59 -14.14
C ASN A 110 22.02 -3.57 -14.84
N SER A 111 21.21 -4.61 -14.64
CA SER A 111 19.93 -4.81 -15.32
C SER A 111 18.73 -4.45 -14.44
N ILE A 112 18.92 -4.39 -13.12
CA ILE A 112 17.88 -3.99 -12.17
C ILE A 112 18.43 -2.87 -11.30
N THR A 113 17.80 -1.70 -11.38
CA THR A 113 18.16 -0.59 -10.50
C THR A 113 17.55 -0.82 -9.11
N VAL A 114 18.37 -0.75 -8.07
CA VAL A 114 17.93 -0.96 -6.68
C VAL A 114 18.12 0.33 -5.90
N TRP A 115 17.07 0.74 -5.19
CA TRP A 115 17.09 1.80 -4.19
C TRP A 115 16.66 1.27 -2.84
N LEU A 116 17.18 1.86 -1.78
CA LEU A 116 16.87 1.54 -0.39
C LEU A 116 16.15 2.72 0.25
N TRP A 117 14.91 2.50 0.68
CA TRP A 117 14.25 3.45 1.56
C TRP A 117 14.69 3.18 3.01
N PRO A 118 15.03 4.21 3.82
CA PRO A 118 14.97 5.64 3.51
C PRO A 118 16.25 6.25 2.90
N ASP A 119 17.35 5.50 2.84
CA ASP A 119 18.68 6.04 2.52
C ASP A 119 18.74 6.81 1.18
N ASP A 120 18.08 6.29 0.15
CA ASP A 120 18.02 6.91 -1.19
C ASP A 120 16.85 7.90 -1.35
N PHE A 121 16.00 8.02 -0.34
CA PHE A 121 14.80 8.88 -0.34
C PHE A 121 14.70 9.70 0.95
N PRO A 122 15.73 10.51 1.28
CA PRO A 122 15.75 11.25 2.54
C PRO A 122 14.54 12.22 2.63
N GLY A 123 13.80 12.12 3.72
CA GLY A 123 12.62 12.95 3.99
C GLY A 123 11.33 12.51 3.31
N VAL A 124 11.33 11.39 2.58
CA VAL A 124 10.11 10.76 2.06
C VAL A 124 9.49 9.89 3.15
N GLU A 125 8.57 10.46 3.92
CA GLU A 125 7.94 9.74 5.03
C GLU A 125 6.62 9.08 4.62
N PRO A 126 6.42 7.78 4.91
CA PRO A 126 5.14 7.10 4.70
C PRO A 126 4.13 7.68 5.68
N ARG A 127 3.34 8.65 5.24
CA ARG A 127 2.20 9.10 6.05
C ARG A 127 1.13 8.05 5.91
N ALA A 128 0.68 7.50 7.05
CA ALA A 128 -0.64 6.88 7.08
C ALA A 128 -1.57 7.89 6.44
N ALA A 129 -2.25 7.52 5.34
CA ALA A 129 -3.18 8.41 4.66
C ALA A 129 -3.99 9.09 5.76
N ALA A 130 -3.73 10.38 6.01
CA ALA A 130 -4.50 11.16 6.97
C ALA A 130 -5.91 10.95 6.48
N ALA A 131 -6.70 10.16 7.23
CA ALA A 131 -7.90 9.50 6.75
C ALA A 131 -8.58 10.50 5.84
N SER A 132 -8.48 10.28 4.53
CA SER A 132 -8.92 11.30 3.59
C SER A 132 -10.32 11.62 4.04
N GLU A 133 -10.58 12.88 4.38
CA GLU A 133 -11.89 13.38 4.77
C GLU A 133 -12.81 13.32 3.53
N GLN A 134 -12.90 12.17 2.88
CA GLN A 134 -14.14 11.72 2.31
C GLN A 134 -15.06 11.57 3.52
N GLN A 135 -15.80 12.63 3.84
CA GLN A 135 -16.94 12.58 4.76
C GLN A 135 -17.70 11.29 4.47
N GLN A 136 -17.52 10.28 5.32
CA GLN A 136 -18.35 9.08 5.27
C GLN A 136 -19.75 9.58 5.64
N PRO A 137 -20.72 9.56 4.69
CA PRO A 137 -22.07 9.92 5.04
C PRO A 137 -22.57 8.94 6.10
N ALA A 138 -23.40 9.43 7.00
CA ALA A 138 -23.95 8.67 8.12
C ALA A 138 -24.32 7.24 7.70
N ALA A 139 -23.79 6.28 8.47
CA ALA A 139 -24.04 4.86 8.25
C ALA A 139 -25.54 4.59 8.04
N GLY A 140 -25.87 3.91 6.95
CA GLY A 140 -27.12 3.13 6.89
C GLY A 140 -28.28 3.71 6.08
N THR A 141 -28.14 4.85 5.40
CA THR A 141 -29.21 5.34 4.51
C THR A 141 -28.92 5.03 3.05
N GLY A 142 -29.87 4.39 2.36
CA GLY A 142 -29.78 4.10 0.92
C GLY A 142 -30.25 2.70 0.53
N GLN A 143 -30.52 2.52 -0.77
CA GLN A 143 -31.09 1.29 -1.34
C GLN A 143 -30.04 0.31 -1.89
N TYR A 144 -28.76 0.69 -1.84
CA TYR A 144 -27.66 -0.08 -2.39
C TYR A 144 -26.73 -0.56 -1.29
N TRP A 145 -25.98 -1.62 -1.55
CA TRP A 145 -24.96 -2.16 -0.67
C TRP A 145 -23.57 -1.88 -1.21
N LEU A 146 -22.75 -1.16 -0.46
CA LEU A 146 -21.35 -0.88 -0.80
C LEU A 146 -20.44 -1.88 -0.12
N ASN A 147 -19.69 -2.65 -0.92
CA ASN A 147 -18.57 -3.44 -0.44
C ASN A 147 -17.34 -2.53 -0.26
N LEU A 148 -16.87 -2.40 0.98
CA LEU A 148 -15.77 -1.50 1.35
C LEU A 148 -14.40 -2.01 0.90
N ASN A 149 -14.24 -3.32 0.69
CA ASN A 149 -12.96 -3.89 0.24
C ASN A 149 -12.64 -3.58 -1.22
N GLY A 150 -13.65 -3.28 -2.05
CA GLY A 150 -13.49 -3.07 -3.49
C GLY A 150 -14.22 -1.84 -4.05
N ASN A 151 -14.80 -1.02 -3.16
CA ASN A 151 -15.62 0.13 -3.49
C ASN A 151 -16.71 -0.18 -4.55
N LYS A 152 -17.30 -1.38 -4.49
CA LYS A 152 -18.33 -1.85 -5.44
C LYS A 152 -19.72 -1.73 -4.84
N ARG A 153 -20.61 -1.06 -5.56
CA ARG A 153 -22.01 -0.84 -5.21
C ARG A 153 -22.90 -1.89 -5.86
N HIS A 154 -23.74 -2.54 -5.05
CA HIS A 154 -24.67 -3.58 -5.46
C HIS A 154 -26.12 -3.16 -5.19
N LYS A 155 -27.03 -3.36 -6.15
CA LYS A 155 -28.47 -3.15 -5.94
C LYS A 155 -29.11 -4.31 -5.18
N SER A 156 -30.27 -4.10 -4.56
CA SER A 156 -30.98 -5.10 -3.72
C SER A 156 -31.27 -6.43 -4.41
N SER A 157 -31.41 -6.45 -5.73
CA SER A 157 -31.60 -7.69 -6.52
C SER A 157 -30.31 -8.44 -6.85
N CYS A 158 -29.14 -7.90 -6.53
CA CYS A 158 -27.86 -8.56 -6.77
C CYS A 158 -27.54 -9.56 -5.66
N ARG A 159 -27.03 -10.75 -6.02
CA ARG A 159 -26.56 -11.77 -5.05
C ARG A 159 -25.53 -11.27 -4.03
N TRP A 160 -24.84 -10.17 -4.33
CA TRP A 160 -23.80 -9.56 -3.50
C TRP A 160 -24.33 -8.45 -2.57
N PHE A 161 -25.61 -8.12 -2.64
CA PHE A 161 -26.25 -7.19 -1.72
C PHE A 161 -26.26 -7.77 -0.30
N LYS A 162 -25.73 -7.02 0.68
CA LYS A 162 -25.61 -7.46 2.09
C LYS A 162 -24.85 -8.78 2.31
N ASN A 163 -24.02 -9.17 1.34
CA ASN A 163 -23.33 -10.48 1.33
C ASN A 163 -21.80 -10.36 1.51
N THR A 164 -21.32 -9.23 2.01
CA THR A 164 -19.88 -9.01 2.23
C THR A 164 -19.63 -8.67 3.68
N ALA A 165 -18.63 -9.31 4.30
CA ALA A 165 -18.28 -9.10 5.71
C ALA A 165 -17.97 -7.63 6.06
N LYS A 166 -17.44 -6.85 5.10
CA LYS A 166 -17.17 -5.42 5.23
C LYS A 166 -18.00 -4.63 4.20
N GLY A 167 -19.26 -4.38 4.52
CA GLY A 167 -20.12 -3.53 3.70
C GLY A 167 -21.13 -2.73 4.49
N ARG A 168 -21.76 -1.75 3.83
CA ARG A 168 -22.82 -0.92 4.41
C ARG A 168 -23.87 -0.55 3.37
N LEU A 169 -25.05 -0.11 3.83
CA LEU A 169 -25.99 0.56 2.95
C LEU A 169 -25.43 1.90 2.48
N CYS A 170 -25.77 2.26 1.24
CA CYS A 170 -25.29 3.45 0.54
C CYS A 170 -26.32 3.94 -0.49
N THR A 171 -26.17 5.18 -0.94
CA THR A 171 -26.99 5.80 -1.99
C THR A 171 -26.50 5.40 -3.40
N ALA A 172 -27.20 5.85 -4.44
CA ALA A 172 -26.84 5.58 -5.83
C ALA A 172 -25.54 6.27 -6.27
N ASP A 173 -25.08 7.28 -5.53
CA ASP A 173 -23.94 8.12 -5.90
C ASP A 173 -22.62 7.68 -5.24
N GLU A 174 -22.67 6.66 -4.38
CA GLU A 174 -21.51 6.18 -3.61
C GLU A 174 -20.85 4.96 -4.24
N GLY A 175 -19.53 5.01 -4.47
CA GLY A 175 -18.76 3.90 -5.02
C GLY A 175 -19.03 3.61 -6.50
N VAL A 176 -18.53 2.46 -7.00
CA VAL A 176 -18.64 2.07 -8.42
C VAL A 176 -19.72 1.01 -8.59
N ALA A 177 -20.71 1.24 -9.45
CA ALA A 177 -21.74 0.24 -9.78
C ALA A 177 -21.08 -1.07 -10.25
N ALA A 178 -21.42 -2.19 -9.59
CA ALA A 178 -20.86 -3.46 -9.97
C ALA A 178 -21.46 -3.94 -11.30
N GLY A 179 -20.63 -4.35 -12.26
CA GLY A 179 -21.10 -4.81 -13.58
C GLY A 179 -22.00 -6.06 -13.53
N CYS A 180 -22.01 -6.79 -12.41
CA CYS A 180 -22.95 -7.88 -12.15
C CYS A 180 -24.36 -7.41 -11.77
N CYS A 181 -24.56 -6.11 -11.55
CA CYS A 181 -25.84 -5.48 -11.25
C CYS A 181 -26.45 -4.90 -12.53
N ARG A 182 -26.72 -5.77 -13.52
CA ARG A 182 -27.53 -5.40 -14.69
C ARG A 182 -28.97 -5.22 -14.27
#